data_AF-A0A392PE48-F1
#
_entry.id   AF-A0A392PE48-F1
#
_cell.length_a   1.000
_cell.length_b   1.000
_cell.length_c   1.000
_cell.angle_alpha   90.00
_cell.angle_beta   90.00
_cell.angle_gamma   90.00
#
_symmetry.space_group_name_H-M   'P 1'
#
loop_
_entity.id
_entity.type
_entity.pdbx_description
1 polymer ?
#
loop_
_entity_poly.entity_id
_entity_poly.type
_entity_poly.pdbx_seq_one_letter_code
_entity_poly.pdbx_strand_id
1 'polypeptide(L)'
;MDADSKAVMMAWEKPLMEAHAKAVCLGGGHVLNIGFGMGLVDTAIQQYSPVKHTIVEAHPDVYERMIRTGWGQKENVKIVFGRWQDVLSQLETYD
;
A
#
# COMPACT_ATOMS: atom_id res chain seq x y z
N MET A 1 3.65 -10.66 -11.67
CA MET A 1 2.92 -10.64 -12.95
C MET A 1 1.43 -10.66 -12.63
N ASP A 2 0.61 -9.97 -13.39
CA ASP A 2 -0.85 -10.12 -13.28
C ASP A 2 -1.32 -11.44 -13.90
N ALA A 3 -2.64 -11.67 -13.90
CA ALA A 3 -3.28 -12.84 -14.51
C ALA A 3 -2.99 -12.97 -16.02
N ASP A 4 -2.58 -11.89 -16.69
CA ASP A 4 -2.21 -11.86 -18.11
C ASP A 4 -0.69 -11.92 -18.34
N SER A 5 0.09 -12.28 -17.31
CA SER A 5 1.55 -12.35 -17.35
C SER A 5 2.27 -11.02 -17.67
N LYS A 6 1.60 -9.89 -17.46
CA LYS A 6 2.21 -8.57 -17.63
C LYS A 6 2.99 -8.16 -16.39
N ALA A 7 4.09 -7.45 -16.62
CA ALA A 7 4.83 -6.81 -15.55
C ALA A 7 4.00 -5.64 -15.00
N VAL A 8 3.54 -5.76 -13.75
CA VAL A 8 2.74 -4.74 -13.06
C VAL A 8 3.63 -3.79 -12.26
N MET A 9 4.70 -4.32 -11.67
CA MET A 9 5.68 -3.56 -10.89
C MET A 9 7.03 -4.27 -10.96
N MET A 10 8.11 -3.50 -11.03
CA MET A 10 9.48 -3.98 -11.17
C MET A 10 10.41 -3.31 -10.14
N ALA A 11 11.44 -4.03 -9.70
CA ALA A 11 12.36 -3.54 -8.66
C ALA A 11 13.11 -2.26 -9.05
N TRP A 12 13.32 -2.00 -10.35
CA TRP A 12 13.99 -0.78 -10.82
C TRP A 12 13.18 0.49 -10.55
N GLU A 13 11.88 0.39 -10.30
CA GLU A 13 10.99 1.53 -10.02
C GLU A 13 11.16 2.08 -8.59
N LYS A 14 12.03 1.47 -7.77
CA LYS A 14 12.25 1.86 -6.37
C LYS A 14 12.50 3.38 -6.18
N PRO A 15 13.39 4.06 -6.92
CA PRO A 15 13.62 5.51 -6.72
C PRO A 15 12.36 6.35 -6.99
N LEU A 16 11.52 5.90 -7.93
CA LEU A 16 10.26 6.56 -8.24
C LEU A 16 9.26 6.39 -7.08
N MET A 17 9.19 5.19 -6.49
CA MET A 17 8.33 4.94 -5.33
C MET A 17 8.76 5.74 -4.09
N GLU A 18 10.06 5.92 -3.88
CA GLU A 18 10.59 6.78 -2.82
C GLU A 18 10.22 8.26 -3.04
N ALA A 19 10.27 8.74 -4.29
CA ALA A 19 9.83 10.10 -4.63
C ALA A 19 8.32 10.29 -4.42
N HIS A 20 7.49 9.31 -4.79
CA HIS A 20 6.06 9.33 -4.50
C HIS A 20 5.78 9.36 -2.99
N ALA A 21 6.43 8.47 -2.23
CA ALA A 21 6.25 8.42 -0.78
C ALA A 21 6.61 9.75 -0.13
N LYS A 22 7.72 10.37 -0.57
CA LYS A 22 8.10 11.72 -0.12
C LYS A 22 6.99 12.73 -0.37
N ALA A 23 6.46 12.80 -1.60
CA ALA A 23 5.44 13.78 -1.97
C ALA A 23 4.14 13.60 -1.18
N VAL A 24 3.67 12.37 -1.01
CA VAL A 24 2.43 12.05 -0.29
C VAL A 24 2.58 12.25 1.22
N CYS A 25 3.76 11.96 1.79
CA CYS A 25 3.98 12.07 3.24
C CYS A 25 4.41 13.48 3.71
N LEU A 26 4.47 14.49 2.84
CA LEU A 26 4.88 15.86 3.23
C LEU A 26 3.99 16.46 4.34
N GLY A 27 2.71 16.06 4.40
CA GLY A 27 1.76 16.50 5.43
C GLY A 27 1.74 15.65 6.70
N GLY A 28 2.42 14.50 6.71
CA GLY A 28 2.22 13.49 7.74
C GLY A 28 0.81 12.87 7.66
N GLY A 29 0.18 12.62 8.80
CA GLY A 29 -1.24 12.27 8.83
C GLY A 29 -1.58 10.84 8.39
N HIS A 30 -2.75 10.70 7.75
CA HIS A 30 -3.33 9.43 7.36
C HIS A 30 -3.13 9.20 5.86
N VAL A 31 -2.35 8.18 5.51
CA VAL A 31 -2.04 7.85 4.12
C VAL A 31 -2.89 6.68 3.64
N LEU A 32 -3.50 6.82 2.46
CA LEU A 32 -4.18 5.74 1.74
C LEU A 32 -3.35 5.33 0.53
N ASN A 33 -3.06 4.04 0.41
CA ASN A 33 -2.56 3.41 -0.81
C ASN A 33 -3.59 2.43 -1.38
N ILE A 34 -3.76 2.45 -2.71
CA ILE A 34 -4.63 1.53 -3.44
C ILE A 34 -3.76 0.62 -4.31
N GLY A 35 -3.66 -0.65 -3.92
CA GLY A 35 -2.81 -1.65 -4.53
C GLY A 35 -1.45 -1.72 -3.85
N PHE A 36 -1.18 -2.82 -3.15
CA PHE A 36 0.09 -3.05 -2.48
C PHE A 36 1.18 -3.45 -3.47
N GLY A 37 0.85 -4.29 -4.45
CA GLY A 37 1.81 -4.78 -5.43
C GLY A 37 3.02 -5.42 -4.74
N MET A 38 4.23 -4.95 -5.03
CA MET A 38 5.45 -5.44 -4.34
C MET A 38 5.73 -4.78 -2.98
N GLY A 39 4.92 -3.82 -2.55
CA GLY A 39 5.10 -3.10 -1.28
C GLY A 39 6.25 -2.10 -1.28
N LEU A 40 6.76 -1.69 -2.46
CA LEU A 40 7.88 -0.76 -2.58
C LEU A 40 7.49 0.64 -2.07
N VAL A 41 6.37 1.18 -2.56
CA VAL A 41 5.86 2.48 -2.11
C VAL A 41 5.41 2.41 -0.66
N ASP A 42 4.75 1.33 -0.24
CA ASP A 42 4.30 1.16 1.13
C ASP A 42 5.48 1.13 2.11
N THR A 43 6.56 0.42 1.74
CA THR A 43 7.80 0.40 2.53
C THR A 43 8.40 1.80 2.64
N ALA A 44 8.42 2.55 1.54
CA ALA A 44 8.92 3.93 1.55
C ALA A 44 8.02 4.86 2.39
N ILE A 45 6.69 4.75 2.29
CA ILE A 45 5.73 5.51 3.11
C ILE A 45 5.97 5.24 4.60
N GLN A 46 6.19 3.97 4.98
CA GLN A 46 6.44 3.59 6.37
C GLN A 46 7.71 4.21 6.96
N GLN A 47 8.69 4.60 6.15
CA GLN A 47 9.88 5.33 6.63
C GLN A 47 9.54 6.75 7.13
N TYR A 48 8.43 7.33 6.68
CA TYR A 48 7.95 8.63 7.14
C TYR A 48 7.05 8.55 8.38
N SER A 49 6.81 7.35 8.92
CA SER A 49 6.02 7.13 10.15
C SER A 49 4.65 7.85 10.14
N PRO A 50 3.78 7.60 9.14
CA PRO A 50 2.44 8.18 9.12
C PRO A 50 1.65 7.74 10.36
N VAL A 51 0.69 8.57 10.77
CA VAL A 51 -0.22 8.27 11.89
C VAL A 51 -0.99 6.99 11.62
N LYS A 52 -1.48 6.85 10.38
CA LYS A 52 -2.16 5.65 9.90
C LYS A 52 -1.86 5.43 8.43
N HIS A 53 -1.61 4.19 8.06
CA HIS A 53 -1.36 3.78 6.69
C HIS A 53 -2.40 2.73 6.28
N THR A 54 -3.38 3.14 5.50
CA THR A 54 -4.42 2.24 4.99
C THR A 54 -4.02 1.73 3.61
N ILE A 55 -4.05 0.42 3.41
CA ILE A 55 -3.68 -0.23 2.14
C ILE A 55 -4.87 -1.07 1.68
N VAL A 56 -5.38 -0.78 0.48
CA VAL A 56 -6.39 -1.62 -0.18
C VAL A 56 -5.68 -2.59 -1.11
N GLU A 57 -5.97 -3.90 -1.00
CA GLU A 57 -5.41 -4.91 -1.91
C GLU A 57 -6.49 -5.91 -2.33
N ALA A 58 -6.64 -6.09 -3.64
CA ALA A 58 -7.70 -6.90 -4.23
C ALA A 58 -7.23 -8.31 -4.60
N HIS A 59 -5.93 -8.50 -4.83
CA HIS A 59 -5.37 -9.75 -5.30
C HIS A 59 -5.08 -10.70 -4.11
N PRO A 60 -5.71 -11.89 -4.05
CA PRO A 60 -5.53 -12.84 -2.94
C PRO A 60 -4.06 -13.17 -2.64
N ASP A 61 -3.28 -13.53 -3.66
CA ASP A 61 -1.86 -13.89 -3.47
C ASP A 61 -0.99 -12.73 -2.94
N VAL A 62 -1.34 -11.49 -3.29
CA VAL A 62 -0.63 -10.30 -2.79
C VAL A 62 -1.01 -10.07 -1.33
N TYR A 63 -2.29 -10.17 -1.00
CA TYR A 63 -2.79 -10.07 0.36
C TYR A 63 -2.19 -11.15 1.27
N GLU A 64 -2.17 -12.42 0.86
CA GLU A 64 -1.54 -13.50 1.61
C GLU A 64 -0.04 -13.23 1.84
N ARG A 65 0.65 -12.72 0.82
CA ARG A 65 2.04 -12.30 0.97
C ARG A 65 2.18 -11.18 2.01
N MET A 66 1.32 -10.16 2.00
CA MET A 66 1.34 -9.08 3.00
C MET A 66 1.24 -9.63 4.43
N ILE A 67 0.27 -10.52 4.67
CA ILE A 67 0.07 -11.12 5.99
C ILE A 67 1.29 -11.96 6.41
N ARG A 68 1.84 -12.77 5.50
CA ARG A 68 3.03 -13.59 5.76
C ARG A 68 4.28 -12.76 6.04
N THR A 69 4.42 -11.58 5.43
CA THR A 69 5.60 -10.72 5.58
C THR A 69 5.48 -9.71 6.71
N GLY A 70 4.45 -9.79 7.55
CA GLY A 70 4.38 -8.99 8.77
C GLY A 70 3.56 -7.69 8.64
N TRP A 71 2.91 -7.43 7.50
CA TRP A 71 2.21 -6.15 7.29
C TRP A 71 0.97 -5.99 8.15
N GLY A 72 0.25 -7.09 8.42
CA GLY A 72 -0.93 -7.07 9.28
C GLY A 72 -0.62 -6.88 10.76
N GLN A 73 0.65 -6.99 11.16
CA GLN A 73 1.12 -6.86 12.54
C GLN A 73 1.67 -5.47 12.85
N LYS A 74 1.80 -4.59 11.85
CA LYS A 74 2.23 -3.21 12.05
C LYS A 74 1.09 -2.40 12.67
N GLU A 75 1.34 -1.80 13.84
CA GLU A 75 0.31 -1.12 14.63
C GLU A 75 -0.40 0.02 13.88
N ASN A 76 0.33 0.77 13.05
CA ASN A 76 -0.21 1.88 12.27
C ASN A 76 -0.72 1.48 10.88
N VAL A 77 -0.77 0.19 10.54
CA VAL A 77 -1.22 -0.27 9.22
C VAL A 77 -2.64 -0.88 9.30
N LYS A 78 -3.52 -0.43 8.41
CA LYS A 78 -4.85 -1.02 8.18
C LYS A 78 -4.89 -1.64 6.79
N ILE A 79 -5.02 -2.96 6.70
CA ILE A 79 -5.18 -3.64 5.41
C ILE A 79 -6.68 -3.84 5.15
N VAL A 80 -7.14 -3.44 3.97
CA VAL A 80 -8.51 -3.64 3.50
C VAL A 80 -8.47 -4.57 2.29
N PHE A 81 -8.98 -5.78 2.44
CA PHE A 81 -9.02 -6.76 1.36
C PHE A 81 -10.24 -6.52 0.46
N GLY A 82 -10.00 -6.37 -0.84
CA GLY A 82 -11.04 -6.19 -1.85
C GLY A 82 -10.66 -5.17 -2.92
N ARG A 83 -11.49 -5.07 -3.96
CA ARG A 83 -11.35 -4.01 -4.96
C ARG A 83 -11.73 -2.68 -4.31
N TRP A 84 -11.00 -1.62 -4.61
CA TRP A 84 -11.23 -0.31 -4.01
C TRP A 84 -12.67 0.19 -4.23
N GLN A 85 -13.29 -0.14 -5.36
CA GLN A 85 -14.69 0.20 -5.67
C GLN A 85 -15.68 -0.47 -4.71
N ASP A 86 -15.39 -1.70 -4.28
CA ASP A 86 -16.29 -2.50 -3.46
C ASP A 86 -16.13 -2.18 -1.96
N VAL A 87 -14.99 -1.58 -1.57
CA VAL A 87 -14.65 -1.31 -0.16
C VAL A 87 -14.70 0.18 0.19
N LEU A 88 -15.23 1.04 -0.68
CA LEU A 88 -15.34 2.49 -0.45
C LEU A 88 -15.97 2.84 0.91
N SER A 89 -16.97 2.07 1.37
CA SER A 89 -17.64 2.28 2.65
C SER A 89 -16.77 2.01 3.89
N GLN A 90 -15.62 1.36 3.71
CA GLN A 90 -14.65 1.07 4.78
C GLN A 90 -13.51 2.10 4.84
N LEU A 91 -13.45 2.99 3.84
CA LEU A 91 -12.43 4.03 3.73
C LEU A 91 -12.83 5.26 4.53
N GLU A 92 -11.81 6.00 4.97
CA GLU A 92 -11.95 7.17 5.84
C GLU A 92 -11.65 8.46 5.05
N THR A 93 -11.62 9.59 5.74
CA THR A 93 -11.00 10.81 5.19
C THR A 93 -9.50 10.74 5.43
N TYR A 94 -8.73 11.16 4.42
CA TYR A 94 -7.27 11.17 4.41
C TYR A 94 -6.80 12.59 4.10
N ASP A 95 -5.65 12.96 4.66
CA ASP A 95 -5.09 14.31 4.73
C ASP A 95 -3.72 14.42 4.06
#